data_AF-A0A376SDQ1-F1
#
_entry.id   AF-A0A376SDQ1-F1
#
_cell.length_a   1.000
_cell.length_b   1.000
_cell.length_c   1.000
_cell.angle_alpha   90.00
_cell.angle_beta   90.00
_cell.angle_gamma   90.00
#
_symmetry.space_group_name_H-M   'P 1'
#
loop_
_entity.id
_entity.type
_entity.pdbx_description
1 polymer ?
#
loop_
_entity_poly.entity_id
_entity_poly.type
_entity_poly.pdbx_seq_one_letter_code
_entity_poly.pdbx_strand_id
1 'polypeptide(L)'
;MSVLDAIVRLYREWDGDQAFSEYMIMNVVAGELWIHHEDKSRMQKELRLCLNSLIENGDIAKTSDLYKPLGKALNTLAEYNRTERRYQETISSQNKMFWATLFSALAAMGSAYAAFKGLNIK
;
A
#
# COMPACT_ATOMS: atom_id res chain seq x y z
N MET A 1 -2.23 -6.81 4.67
CA MET A 1 -3.11 -7.17 3.55
C MET A 1 -4.31 -6.23 3.59
N SER A 2 -4.70 -5.59 2.49
CA SER A 2 -5.86 -4.69 2.48
C SER A 2 -7.17 -5.49 2.33
N VAL A 3 -8.30 -4.90 2.74
CA VAL A 3 -9.62 -5.55 2.62
C VAL A 3 -9.97 -5.85 1.16
N LEU A 4 -9.62 -4.94 0.24
CA LEU A 4 -9.85 -5.14 -1.19
C LEU A 4 -9.03 -6.32 -1.75
N ASP A 5 -7.76 -6.43 -1.35
CA ASP A 5 -6.89 -7.55 -1.74
C ASP A 5 -7.43 -8.88 -1.21
N ALA A 6 -7.93 -8.92 0.03
CA ALA A 6 -8.56 -10.10 0.61
C ALA A 6 -9.79 -10.56 -0.18
N ILE A 7 -10.68 -9.65 -0.58
CA ILE A 7 -11.89 -9.97 -1.36
C ILE A 7 -11.54 -10.45 -2.76
N VAL A 8 -10.61 -9.78 -3.44
CA VAL A 8 -10.16 -10.18 -4.79
C VAL A 8 -9.46 -11.54 -4.75
N ARG A 9 -8.70 -11.82 -3.68
CA ARG A 9 -8.05 -13.11 -3.48
C ARG A 9 -9.07 -14.22 -3.25
N LEU A 10 -10.06 -14.00 -2.39
CA LEU A 10 -11.18 -14.94 -2.18
C LEU A 10 -11.90 -15.26 -3.48
N TYR A 11 -12.19 -14.26 -4.31
CA TYR A 11 -12.81 -14.45 -5.63
C TYR A 11 -11.93 -15.22 -6.62
N ARG A 12 -10.60 -15.12 -6.50
CA ARG A 12 -9.67 -15.84 -7.37
C ARG A 12 -9.45 -17.29 -6.97
N GLU A 13 -9.45 -17.55 -5.66
CA GLU A 13 -9.28 -18.90 -5.11
C GLU A 13 -10.55 -19.75 -5.27
N TRP A 14 -11.73 -19.11 -5.31
CA TRP A 14 -13.00 -19.78 -5.58
C TRP A 14 -13.35 -19.70 -7.07
N ASP A 15 -13.44 -20.86 -7.74
CA ASP A 15 -13.69 -21.02 -9.18
C ASP A 15 -15.14 -20.66 -9.61
N GLY A 16 -15.88 -19.87 -8.82
CA GLY A 16 -17.29 -19.59 -9.04
C GLY A 16 -17.68 -18.15 -8.76
N ASP A 17 -18.80 -17.72 -9.35
CA ASP A 17 -19.37 -16.37 -9.19
C ASP A 17 -20.07 -16.18 -7.84
N GLN A 18 -19.34 -16.46 -6.75
CA GLN A 18 -19.85 -16.46 -5.39
C GLN A 18 -19.64 -15.10 -4.74
N ALA A 19 -20.59 -14.72 -3.88
CA ALA A 19 -20.49 -13.54 -3.04
C ALA A 19 -20.12 -13.96 -1.60
N PHE A 20 -19.31 -13.17 -0.92
CA PHE A 20 -18.66 -13.53 0.34
C PHE A 20 -19.31 -12.83 1.54
N SER A 21 -19.45 -13.54 2.66
CA SER A 21 -19.97 -12.93 3.89
C SER A 21 -18.91 -12.07 4.58
N GLU A 22 -19.35 -11.10 5.39
CA GLU A 22 -18.48 -10.28 6.23
C GLU A 22 -17.53 -11.14 7.10
N TYR A 23 -18.05 -12.26 7.61
CA TYR A 23 -17.29 -13.19 8.43
C TYR A 23 -16.13 -13.87 7.67
N MET A 24 -16.38 -14.33 6.44
CA MET A 24 -15.33 -14.91 5.58
C MET A 24 -14.25 -13.89 5.26
N ILE A 25 -14.65 -12.65 4.94
CA ILE A 25 -13.70 -11.57 4.65
C ILE A 25 -12.87 -11.25 5.90
N MET A 26 -13.50 -11.19 7.07
CA MET A 26 -12.82 -10.95 8.34
C MET A 26 -11.77 -12.04 8.64
N ASN A 27 -12.11 -13.32 8.41
CA ASN A 27 -11.16 -14.42 8.60
C ASN A 27 -9.90 -14.25 7.75
N VAL A 28 -10.02 -13.76 6.52
CA VAL A 28 -8.86 -13.52 5.65
C VAL A 28 -8.07 -12.28 6.06
N VAL A 29 -8.76 -11.20 6.48
CA VAL A 29 -8.12 -9.92 6.84
C VAL A 29 -7.41 -10.00 8.19
N ALA A 30 -8.07 -10.55 9.22
CA ALA A 30 -7.61 -10.55 10.60
C ALA A 30 -7.13 -11.92 11.10
N GLY A 31 -7.34 -12.99 10.32
CA GLY A 31 -7.05 -14.37 10.72
C GLY A 31 -8.16 -14.96 11.59
N GLU A 32 -8.40 -16.27 11.50
CA GLU A 32 -9.53 -16.99 12.15
C GLU A 32 -9.66 -16.76 13.68
N LEU A 33 -8.57 -16.40 14.35
CA LEU A 33 -8.55 -16.13 15.79
C LEU A 33 -9.19 -14.80 16.19
N TRP A 34 -9.56 -13.93 15.25
CA TRP A 34 -10.13 -12.60 15.52
C TRP A 34 -11.38 -12.63 16.42
N ILE A 35 -12.12 -13.74 16.41
CA ILE A 35 -13.35 -13.94 17.20
C ILE A 35 -13.06 -13.94 18.71
N HIS A 36 -11.85 -14.34 19.08
CA HIS A 36 -11.37 -14.44 20.46
C HIS A 36 -10.69 -13.16 20.93
N HIS A 37 -10.47 -12.19 20.04
CA HIS A 37 -9.82 -10.94 20.37
C HIS A 37 -10.79 -10.05 21.19
N GLU A 38 -10.28 -9.38 22.22
CA GLU A 38 -11.08 -8.46 23.05
C GLU A 38 -11.69 -7.33 22.20
N ASP A 39 -10.94 -6.86 21.20
CA ASP A 39 -11.35 -5.82 20.26
C ASP A 39 -12.21 -6.31 19.07
N LYS A 40 -12.74 -7.53 19.07
CA LYS A 40 -13.51 -8.09 17.92
C LYS A 40 -14.61 -7.16 17.40
N SER A 41 -15.29 -6.44 18.30
CA SER A 41 -16.35 -5.50 17.94
C SER A 41 -15.81 -4.25 17.23
N ARG A 42 -14.62 -3.78 17.60
CA ARG A 42 -13.92 -2.68 16.92
C ARG A 42 -13.49 -3.13 15.53
N MET A 43 -12.89 -4.32 15.43
CA MET A 43 -12.44 -4.90 14.17
C MET A 43 -13.60 -5.04 13.16
N GLN A 44 -14.76 -5.55 13.61
CA GLN A 44 -15.96 -5.63 12.77
C GLN A 44 -16.44 -4.27 12.27
N LYS A 45 -16.46 -3.25 13.13
CA LYS A 45 -16.85 -1.88 12.73
C LYS A 45 -15.89 -1.30 11.70
N GLU A 46 -14.59 -1.48 11.90
CA GLU A 46 -13.56 -1.06 10.96
C GLU A 46 -13.72 -1.77 9.61
N LEU A 47 -13.93 -3.09 9.61
CA LEU A 47 -14.18 -3.84 8.39
C LEU A 47 -15.42 -3.33 7.65
N ARG A 48 -16.53 -3.09 8.35
CA ARG A 48 -17.75 -2.55 7.75
C ARG A 48 -17.53 -1.17 7.14
N LEU A 49 -16.78 -0.30 7.80
CA LEU A 49 -16.42 1.00 7.25
C LEU A 49 -15.61 0.86 5.95
N CYS A 50 -14.64 -0.05 5.93
CA CYS A 50 -13.88 -0.34 4.71
C CYS A 50 -14.78 -0.90 3.60
N LEU A 51 -15.65 -1.87 3.91
CA LEU A 51 -16.58 -2.46 2.94
C LEU A 51 -17.53 -1.41 2.36
N ASN A 52 -18.08 -0.54 3.20
CA ASN A 52 -18.95 0.55 2.75
C ASN A 52 -18.21 1.52 1.83
N SER A 53 -16.99 1.90 2.18
CA SER A 53 -16.16 2.77 1.34
C SER A 53 -15.84 2.12 -0.02
N LEU A 54 -15.58 0.81 -0.06
CA LEU A 54 -15.37 0.07 -1.30
C LEU A 54 -16.65 -0.05 -2.16
N ILE A 55 -17.83 -0.13 -1.52
CA ILE A 55 -19.12 -0.09 -2.23
C ILE A 55 -19.35 1.29 -2.84
N GLU A 56 -19.12 2.36 -2.07
CA GLU A 56 -19.23 3.74 -2.55
C GLU A 56 -18.28 4.02 -3.73
N ASN A 57 -17.06 3.47 -3.66
CA ASN A 57 -16.12 3.56 -4.77
C ASN A 57 -16.50 2.66 -5.96
N GLY A 58 -17.46 1.74 -5.82
CA GLY A 58 -17.87 0.80 -6.85
C GLY A 58 -16.84 -0.30 -7.13
N ASP A 59 -15.93 -0.55 -6.19
CA ASP A 59 -14.98 -1.67 -6.27
C ASP A 59 -15.68 -3.00 -5.94
N ILE A 60 -16.66 -2.97 -5.03
CA ILE A 60 -17.43 -4.15 -4.64
C ILE A 60 -18.94 -3.84 -4.69
N ALA A 61 -19.75 -4.86 -4.93
CA ALA A 61 -21.20 -4.80 -4.84
C ALA A 61 -21.69 -5.59 -3.63
N LYS A 62 -22.70 -5.06 -2.92
CA LYS A 62 -23.43 -5.78 -1.87
C LYS A 62 -24.70 -6.40 -2.45
N THR A 63 -24.85 -7.71 -2.34
CA THR A 63 -26.09 -8.43 -2.69
C THR A 63 -26.66 -9.03 -1.42
N SER A 64 -27.75 -8.44 -0.92
CA SER A 64 -28.32 -8.70 0.41
C SER A 64 -27.28 -8.50 1.53
N ASP A 65 -26.59 -9.56 1.94
CA ASP A 65 -25.55 -9.57 2.99
C ASP A 65 -24.22 -10.19 2.55
N LEU A 66 -24.06 -10.37 1.24
CA LEU A 66 -22.83 -10.88 0.64
C LEU A 66 -22.17 -9.79 -0.19
N TYR A 67 -20.84 -9.82 -0.23
CA TYR A 67 -19.99 -8.86 -0.92
C TYR A 67 -19.30 -9.54 -2.09
N LYS A 68 -19.35 -8.91 -3.26
CA LYS A 68 -18.76 -9.42 -4.49
C LYS A 68 -17.86 -8.37 -5.13
N PRO A 69 -16.62 -8.71 -5.52
CA PRO A 69 -15.78 -7.76 -6.24
C PRO A 69 -16.33 -7.50 -7.65
N LEU A 70 -16.22 -6.26 -8.10
CA LEU A 70 -16.53 -5.82 -9.45
C LEU A 70 -15.25 -5.69 -10.27
N GLY A 71 -15.38 -5.61 -11.60
CA GLY A 71 -14.22 -5.41 -12.49
C GLY A 71 -13.40 -4.16 -12.15
N LYS A 72 -14.03 -3.14 -11.56
CA LYS A 72 -13.35 -1.92 -11.07
C LYS A 72 -12.34 -2.21 -9.96
N ALA A 73 -12.57 -3.23 -9.12
CA ALA A 73 -11.62 -3.64 -8.08
C ALA A 73 -10.24 -4.00 -8.65
N LEU A 74 -10.20 -4.65 -9.82
CA LEU A 74 -8.93 -5.00 -10.46
C LEU A 74 -8.17 -3.76 -10.92
N ASN A 75 -8.89 -2.76 -11.43
CA ASN A 75 -8.28 -1.49 -11.82
C ASN A 75 -7.74 -0.74 -10.59
N THR A 76 -8.52 -0.66 -9.52
CA THR A 76 -8.10 -0.02 -8.26
C THR A 76 -6.89 -0.73 -7.65
N LEU A 77 -6.86 -2.06 -7.68
CA LEU A 77 -5.72 -2.85 -7.21
C LEU A 77 -4.47 -2.65 -8.10
N ALA A 78 -4.64 -2.58 -9.42
CA ALA A 78 -3.55 -2.29 -10.34
C ALA A 78 -2.98 -0.88 -10.13
N GLU A 79 -3.84 0.12 -9.93
CA GLU A 79 -3.48 1.51 -9.64
C GLU A 79 -2.72 1.62 -8.32
N TYR A 80 -3.21 0.94 -7.28
CA TYR A 80 -2.55 0.88 -5.97
C TYR A 80 -1.15 0.28 -6.08
N ASN A 81 -1.01 -0.87 -6.75
CA ASN A 81 0.28 -1.53 -6.96
C ASN A 81 1.26 -0.67 -7.77
N ARG A 82 0.76 0.07 -8.78
CA ARG A 82 1.58 1.01 -9.56
C ARG A 82 2.04 2.18 -8.71
N THR A 83 1.16 2.73 -7.88
CA THR A 83 1.47 3.86 -7.00
C THR A 83 2.50 3.48 -5.95
N GLU A 84 2.35 2.31 -5.33
CA GLU A 84 3.32 1.80 -4.35
C GLU A 84 4.69 1.60 -4.99
N ARG A 85 4.75 0.99 -6.19
CA ARG A 85 6.02 0.85 -6.93
C ARG A 85 6.67 2.20 -7.21
N ARG A 86 5.89 3.19 -7.68
CA ARG A 86 6.40 4.55 -7.93
C ARG A 86 6.88 5.23 -6.65
N TYR A 87 6.20 5.01 -5.52
CA TYR A 87 6.59 5.55 -4.23
C TYR A 87 7.95 4.97 -3.79
N GLN A 88 8.12 3.65 -3.88
CA GLN A 88 9.39 2.97 -3.61
C GLN A 88 10.52 3.44 -4.54
N GLU A 89 10.23 3.57 -5.84
CA GLU A 89 11.18 4.11 -6.83
C GLU A 89 11.59 5.55 -6.50
N THR A 90 10.63 6.38 -6.08
CA THR A 90 10.86 7.78 -5.68
C THR A 90 11.74 7.87 -4.44
N ILE A 91 11.47 7.09 -3.40
CA ILE A 91 12.31 7.04 -2.18
C ILE A 91 13.72 6.58 -2.54
N SER A 92 13.85 5.52 -3.36
CA SER A 92 15.17 5.02 -3.77
C SER A 92 15.95 6.08 -4.57
N SER A 93 15.26 6.86 -5.41
CA SER A 93 15.85 7.93 -6.21
C SER A 93 16.24 9.13 -5.35
N GLN A 94 15.42 9.51 -4.38
CA GLN A 94 15.73 10.57 -3.42
C GLN A 94 16.95 10.22 -2.57
N ASN A 95 17.07 8.98 -2.10
CA ASN A 95 18.25 8.52 -1.37
C ASN A 95 19.52 8.62 -2.23
N LYS A 96 19.47 8.23 -3.51
CA LYS A 96 20.61 8.39 -4.44
C LYS A 96 20.96 9.85 -4.67
N MET A 97 19.96 10.71 -4.84
CA MET A 97 20.16 12.16 -5.03
C MET A 97 20.78 12.82 -3.78
N PHE A 98 20.35 12.42 -2.58
CA PHE A 98 20.93 12.88 -1.33
C PHE A 98 22.43 12.55 -1.25
N TRP A 99 22.80 11.29 -1.50
CA TRP A 99 24.21 10.87 -1.49
C TRP A 99 25.02 11.56 -2.59
N ALA A 100 24.50 11.68 -3.81
CA ALA A 100 25.16 12.39 -4.90
C ALA A 100 25.42 13.87 -4.54
N THR A 101 24.45 14.54 -3.93
CA THR A 101 24.58 15.93 -3.48
C THR A 101 25.61 16.06 -2.36
N LEU A 102 25.59 15.14 -1.40
CA LEU A 102 26.56 15.12 -0.29
C LEU A 102 27.99 14.94 -0.80
N PHE A 103 28.23 13.98 -1.68
CA PHE A 103 29.57 13.78 -2.27
C PHE A 103 30.01 14.97 -3.12
N SER A 104 29.09 15.57 -3.87
CA SER A 104 29.39 16.77 -4.66
C SER A 104 29.76 17.96 -3.78
N ALA A 105 29.05 18.16 -2.66
CA ALA A 105 29.35 19.20 -1.70
C ALA A 105 30.74 18.99 -1.05
N LEU A 106 31.05 17.76 -0.65
CA LEU A 106 32.38 17.41 -0.12
C LEU A 106 33.49 17.64 -1.15
N ALA A 107 33.27 17.25 -2.41
CA ALA A 107 34.23 17.47 -3.49
C ALA A 107 34.45 18.96 -3.79
N ALA A 108 33.38 19.76 -3.75
CA ALA A 108 33.46 21.21 -3.91
C ALA A 108 34.24 21.86 -2.77
N MET A 109 33.99 21.45 -1.51
CA MET A 109 34.76 21.91 -0.35
C MET A 109 36.24 21.53 -0.44
N GLY A 110 36.54 20.29 -0.84
CA GLY A 110 37.91 19.83 -1.05
C GLY A 110 38.64 20.61 -2.15
N SER A 111 37.96 20.88 -3.26
CA SER A 111 38.50 21.66 -4.38
C SER A 111 38.76 23.11 -3.98
N ALA A 112 37.84 23.73 -3.23
CA ALA A 112 38.03 25.07 -2.69
C ALA A 112 39.24 25.12 -1.73
N TYR A 113 39.34 24.16 -0.80
CA TYR A 113 40.47 24.09 0.14
C TYR A 113 41.82 23.93 -0.59
N ALA A 114 41.88 23.06 -1.60
CA ALA A 114 43.08 22.87 -2.42
C ALA A 114 43.47 24.16 -3.17
N ALA A 115 42.50 24.90 -3.72
CA ALA A 115 42.74 26.18 -4.38
C ALA A 115 43.29 27.25 -3.42
N PHE A 116 42.72 27.37 -2.22
CA PHE A 116 43.23 28.28 -1.18
C PHE A 116 44.65 27.91 -0.73
N LYS A 117 44.95 26.62 -0.54
CA LYS A 117 46.30 26.18 -0.19
C LYS A 117 47.31 26.42 -1.32
N GLY A 118 46.91 26.21 -2.58
CA GLY A 118 47.75 26.48 -3.74
C GLY A 118 48.04 27.96 -3.96
N LEU A 119 47.13 28.86 -3.56
CA LEU A 119 47.34 30.31 -3.56
C LEU A 119 48.34 30.77 -2.50
N ASN A 120 48.42 30.10 -1.35
CA ASN A 120 49.36 30.42 -0.26
C ASN A 120 50.79 29.87 -0.46
N ILE A 121 51.04 29.10 -1.53
CA ILE A 121 52.34 28.48 -1.84
C ILE A 121 53.01 29.16 -3.06
N LYS A 122 52.36 30.15 -3.68
CA LYS A 122 52.97 31.03 -4.70
C LYS A 122 53.43 32.34 -4.07
#